data_AF-A0A6B3EA02-F1
#
_entry.id   AF-A0A6B3EA02-F1
#
_cell.length_a   1.000
_cell.length_b   1.000
_cell.length_c   1.000
_cell.angle_alpha   90.00
_cell.angle_beta   90.00
_cell.angle_gamma   90.00
#
_symmetry.space_group_name_H-M   'P 1'
#
loop_
_entity.id
_entity.type
_entity.pdbx_description
1 polymer ?
#
loop_
_entity_poly.entity_id
_entity_poly.type
_entity_poly.pdbx_seq_one_letter_code
_entity_poly.pdbx_strand_id
1 'polypeptide(L)'
;MSIDVRPFQPFDLPGMYRVCLRTGDSGRDATGLYGDPDLLPHIYAGPYPAADPGLTFVAADARGVLGYVVATADSHAFDGWLEEHWWPALRLRYPHAPAAEPGDGTRDRQCVEAIHRPGPPEPKALYERYPAHLHIDILPRGQGAGLGRRLMDALLTALRERGVPGLHLGVGAGNPGAHAFYLRLGFTEAERQEWGSVMVMDLTRRVGSAPGPGPGWARRPAARVRPAFPAR
;
A
#
# COMPACT_ATOMS: atom_id res chain seq x y z
N MET A 1 4.14 24.52 13.05
CA MET A 1 3.59 23.34 13.75
C MET A 1 4.55 22.19 13.51
N SER A 2 5.06 21.52 14.56
CA SER A 2 5.99 20.40 14.41
C SER A 2 5.23 19.13 13.98
N ILE A 3 5.71 18.47 12.93
CA ILE A 3 5.22 17.16 12.51
C ILE A 3 6.14 16.09 13.08
N ASP A 4 5.58 15.21 13.89
CA ASP A 4 6.25 14.06 14.45
C ASP A 4 6.09 12.83 13.55
N VAL A 5 7.16 12.07 13.37
CA VAL A 5 7.15 10.77 12.66
C VAL A 5 7.59 9.73 13.67
N ARG A 6 6.69 8.79 13.97
CA ARG A 6 6.86 7.85 15.08
C ARG A 6 6.24 6.48 14.77
N PRO A 7 6.60 5.43 15.52
CA PRO A 7 5.89 4.16 15.47
C PRO A 7 4.39 4.32 15.69
N PHE A 8 3.62 3.48 15.00
CA PHE A 8 2.18 3.38 15.17
C PHE A 8 1.80 3.03 16.62
N GLN A 9 0.67 3.57 17.06
CA GLN A 9 -0.03 3.15 18.27
C GLN A 9 -1.49 2.82 17.93
N PRO A 10 -2.17 1.89 18.64
CA PRO A 10 -3.54 1.49 18.31
C PRO A 10 -4.54 2.64 18.16
N PHE A 11 -4.37 3.73 18.92
CA PHE A 11 -5.22 4.92 18.82
C PHE A 11 -5.07 5.72 17.51
N ASP A 12 -4.03 5.46 16.71
CA ASP A 12 -3.81 6.11 15.42
C ASP A 12 -4.69 5.53 14.30
N LEU A 13 -5.24 4.32 14.50
CA LEU A 13 -5.94 3.57 13.46
C LEU A 13 -7.09 4.35 12.81
N PRO A 14 -7.97 5.05 13.56
CA PRO A 14 -9.02 5.88 12.94
C PRO A 14 -8.43 7.02 12.08
N GLY A 15 -7.29 7.58 12.49
CA GLY A 15 -6.58 8.60 11.72
C GLY A 15 -6.00 8.04 10.43
N MET A 16 -5.45 6.83 10.46
CA MET A 16 -4.97 6.13 9.27
C MET A 16 -6.12 5.82 8.30
N TYR A 17 -7.26 5.35 8.80
CA TYR A 17 -8.45 5.08 7.97
C TYR A 17 -8.89 6.34 7.23
N ARG A 18 -8.97 7.47 7.95
CA ARG A 18 -9.27 8.77 7.34
C ARG A 18 -8.24 9.18 6.29
N VAL A 19 -6.95 8.98 6.53
CA VAL A 19 -5.89 9.32 5.57
C VAL A 19 -6.05 8.47 4.31
N CYS A 20 -6.22 7.15 4.46
CA CYS A 20 -6.38 6.20 3.35
C CYS A 20 -7.56 6.57 2.46
N LEU A 21 -8.73 6.86 3.03
CA LEU A 21 -9.90 7.30 2.26
C LEU A 21 -9.62 8.63 1.51
N ARG A 22 -8.95 9.58 2.17
CA ARG A 22 -8.69 10.91 1.59
C ARG A 22 -7.51 10.96 0.62
N THR A 23 -6.86 9.82 0.38
CA THR A 23 -5.86 9.64 -0.68
C THR A 23 -6.27 8.53 -1.66
N GLY A 24 -7.47 7.98 -1.51
CA GLY A 24 -7.99 6.81 -2.21
C GLY A 24 -8.20 6.93 -3.73
N ASP A 25 -8.29 8.14 -4.29
CA ASP A 25 -8.50 8.36 -5.73
C ASP A 25 -7.18 8.73 -6.40
N SER A 26 -6.29 7.74 -6.50
CA SER A 26 -4.94 7.93 -7.06
C SER A 26 -4.17 9.08 -6.38
N GLY A 27 -4.25 9.15 -5.04
CA GLY A 27 -3.65 10.20 -4.22
C GLY A 27 -4.57 11.40 -3.95
N ARG A 28 -5.77 11.45 -4.55
CA ARG A 28 -6.80 12.46 -4.27
C ARG A 28 -7.86 11.94 -3.31
N ASP A 29 -8.70 12.85 -2.83
CA ASP A 29 -9.76 12.53 -1.87
C ASP A 29 -10.84 11.64 -2.51
N ALA A 30 -11.05 10.44 -1.95
CA ALA A 30 -12.05 9.49 -2.42
C ALA A 30 -13.32 9.48 -1.57
N THR A 31 -13.49 10.39 -0.61
CA THR A 31 -14.65 10.40 0.31
C THR A 31 -15.99 10.34 -0.43
N GLY A 32 -16.12 11.02 -1.57
CA GLY A 32 -17.36 11.02 -2.38
C GLY A 32 -17.56 9.78 -3.25
N LEU A 33 -16.66 8.79 -3.21
CA LEU A 33 -16.72 7.57 -4.03
C LEU A 33 -17.21 6.35 -3.25
N TYR A 34 -17.39 6.48 -1.94
CA TYR A 34 -17.75 5.37 -1.05
C TYR A 34 -18.95 5.74 -0.17
N GLY A 35 -19.88 4.80 0.00
CA GLY A 35 -20.99 4.91 0.94
C GLY A 35 -20.52 4.57 2.36
N ASP A 36 -19.75 3.48 2.49
CA ASP A 36 -19.05 3.11 3.70
C ASP A 36 -17.57 3.59 3.66
N PRO A 37 -17.17 4.53 4.54
CA PRO A 37 -15.82 5.11 4.54
C PRO A 37 -14.72 4.13 4.98
N ASP A 38 -15.07 2.99 5.60
CA ASP A 38 -14.12 2.03 6.16
C ASP A 38 -13.72 0.93 5.16
N LEU A 39 -14.50 0.72 4.08
CA LEU A 39 -14.28 -0.36 3.11
C LEU A 39 -12.90 -0.31 2.45
N LEU A 40 -12.48 0.87 1.97
CA LEU A 40 -11.16 1.03 1.36
C LEU A 40 -10.02 0.83 2.39
N PRO A 41 -10.05 1.49 3.57
CA PRO A 41 -9.06 1.25 4.62
C PRO A 41 -8.98 -0.20 5.13
N HIS A 42 -10.08 -0.95 5.16
CA HIS A 42 -10.06 -2.36 5.53
C HIS A 42 -9.18 -3.20 4.60
N ILE A 43 -8.97 -2.76 3.36
CA ILE A 43 -8.17 -3.48 2.38
C ILE A 43 -6.72 -2.98 2.38
N TYR A 44 -6.52 -1.66 2.40
CA TYR A 44 -5.22 -1.05 2.07
C TYR A 44 -4.48 -0.40 3.24
N ALA A 45 -5.06 -0.35 4.45
CA ALA A 45 -4.42 0.30 5.60
C ALA A 45 -4.54 -0.51 6.90
N GLY A 46 -5.75 -0.94 7.26
CA GLY A 46 -6.04 -1.61 8.52
C GLY A 46 -5.30 -2.93 8.82
N PRO A 47 -5.13 -3.86 7.86
CA PRO A 47 -4.56 -5.16 8.19
C PRO A 47 -3.08 -5.11 8.57
N TYR A 48 -2.34 -4.12 8.04
CA TYR A 48 -0.90 -4.03 8.24
C TYR A 48 -0.49 -3.83 9.71
N PRO A 49 -0.96 -2.78 10.43
CA PRO A 49 -0.64 -2.62 11.84
C PRO A 49 -1.25 -3.70 12.73
N ALA A 50 -2.30 -4.39 12.27
CA ALA A 50 -2.89 -5.51 12.99
C ALA A 50 -2.02 -6.78 12.89
N ALA A 51 -1.42 -7.03 11.72
CA ALA A 51 -0.50 -8.15 11.51
C ALA A 51 0.90 -7.88 12.09
N ASP A 52 1.44 -6.69 11.86
CA ASP A 52 2.79 -6.30 12.26
C ASP A 52 2.88 -4.78 12.54
N PRO A 53 2.59 -4.35 13.78
CA PRO A 53 2.70 -2.94 14.14
C PRO A 53 4.14 -2.41 14.04
N GLY A 54 5.15 -3.29 14.07
CA GLY A 54 6.56 -2.90 13.98
C GLY A 54 7.01 -2.52 12.56
N LEU A 55 6.16 -2.65 11.55
CA LEU A 55 6.37 -2.15 10.19
C LEU A 55 5.40 -1.00 9.84
N THR A 56 4.84 -0.35 10.85
CA THR A 56 3.85 0.72 10.69
C THR A 56 4.35 1.99 11.39
N PHE A 57 4.42 3.09 10.64
CA PHE A 57 4.81 4.40 11.15
C PHE A 57 3.79 5.45 10.74
N VAL A 58 3.57 6.44 11.61
CA VAL A 58 2.61 7.52 11.38
C VAL A 58 3.30 8.87 11.44
N ALA A 59 2.75 9.83 10.70
CA ALA A 59 3.07 11.25 10.81
C ALA A 59 1.89 11.98 11.44
N ALA A 60 2.11 12.68 12.56
CA ALA A 60 1.08 13.37 13.31
C ALA A 60 1.48 14.82 13.65
N ASP A 61 0.48 15.71 13.69
CA ASP A 61 0.58 17.06 14.26
C ASP A 61 -0.54 17.27 15.30
N ALA A 62 -0.69 18.50 15.81
CA ALA A 62 -1.75 18.84 16.77
C ALA A 62 -3.19 18.60 16.24
N ARG A 63 -3.36 18.40 14.93
CA ARG A 63 -4.65 18.10 14.27
C ARG A 63 -4.80 16.60 13.96
N GLY A 64 -3.97 15.74 14.55
CA GLY A 64 -3.97 14.29 14.40
C GLY A 64 -3.10 13.76 13.27
N VAL A 65 -3.27 12.47 12.96
CA VAL A 65 -2.55 11.77 11.89
C VAL A 65 -2.78 12.47 10.55
N LEU A 66 -1.70 12.77 9.84
CA LEU A 66 -1.72 13.38 8.50
C LEU A 66 -1.01 12.54 7.44
N GLY A 67 -0.38 11.44 7.83
CA GLY A 67 0.20 10.47 6.92
C GLY A 67 0.61 9.20 7.64
N TYR A 68 0.83 8.14 6.89
CA TYR A 68 1.36 6.87 7.40
C TYR A 68 2.20 6.19 6.34
N VAL A 69 3.01 5.24 6.79
CA VAL A 69 3.55 4.16 5.96
C VAL A 69 3.29 2.84 6.67
N VAL A 70 2.83 1.85 5.92
CA VAL A 70 2.56 0.49 6.40
C VAL A 70 3.24 -0.51 5.48
N ALA A 71 3.67 -1.66 6.00
CA ALA A 71 4.27 -2.71 5.20
C ALA A 71 4.08 -4.10 5.81
N THR A 72 4.33 -5.13 5.00
CA THR A 72 4.65 -6.49 5.45
C THR A 72 6.08 -6.84 5.03
N ALA A 73 6.77 -7.68 5.81
CA ALA A 73 8.08 -8.22 5.46
C ALA A 73 8.00 -9.36 4.43
N ASP A 74 6.88 -10.07 4.40
CA ASP A 74 6.61 -11.20 3.51
C ASP A 74 5.14 -11.16 3.07
N SER A 75 4.95 -10.90 1.79
CA SER A 75 3.63 -10.76 1.18
C SER A 75 2.87 -12.08 1.13
N HIS A 76 3.55 -13.20 0.90
CA HIS A 76 2.91 -14.52 0.85
C HIS A 76 2.45 -14.93 2.25
N ALA A 77 3.27 -14.69 3.27
CA ALA A 77 2.86 -14.90 4.66
C ALA A 77 1.70 -13.97 5.06
N PHE A 78 1.71 -12.72 4.61
CA PHE A 78 0.63 -11.77 4.86
C PHE A 78 -0.68 -12.17 4.20
N ASP A 79 -0.66 -12.67 2.96
CA ASP A 79 -1.86 -13.19 2.28
C ASP A 79 -2.48 -14.36 3.06
N GLY A 80 -1.64 -15.27 3.58
CA GLY A 80 -2.11 -16.35 4.46
C GLY A 80 -2.71 -15.82 5.76
N TRP A 81 -2.06 -14.86 6.41
CA TRP A 81 -2.57 -14.22 7.63
C TRP A 81 -3.91 -13.51 7.40
N LEU A 82 -4.07 -12.84 6.25
CA LEU A 82 -5.31 -12.15 5.89
C LEU A 82 -6.49 -13.13 5.78
N GLU A 83 -6.30 -14.27 5.11
CA GLU A 83 -7.33 -15.31 4.98
C GLU A 83 -7.71 -15.94 6.32
N GLU A 84 -6.75 -16.11 7.21
CA GLU A 84 -6.97 -16.74 8.52
C GLU A 84 -7.57 -15.77 9.55
N HIS A 85 -7.13 -14.50 9.58
CA HIS A 85 -7.39 -13.60 10.70
C HIS A 85 -8.15 -12.32 10.34
N TRP A 86 -8.13 -11.87 9.08
CA TRP A 86 -8.64 -10.56 8.71
C TRP A 86 -9.92 -10.63 7.87
N TRP A 87 -9.90 -11.35 6.76
CA TRP A 87 -11.04 -11.47 5.87
C TRP A 87 -12.27 -12.16 6.48
N PRO A 88 -12.17 -13.20 7.33
CA PRO A 88 -13.36 -13.88 7.84
C PRO A 88 -14.35 -12.94 8.55
N ALA A 89 -13.86 -12.06 9.42
CA ALA A 89 -14.72 -11.09 10.12
C ALA A 89 -15.34 -10.06 9.16
N LEU A 90 -14.58 -9.62 8.16
CA LEU A 90 -15.07 -8.66 7.16
C LEU A 90 -16.09 -9.29 6.21
N ARG A 91 -15.92 -10.56 5.84
CA ARG A 91 -16.90 -11.31 5.01
C ARG A 91 -18.23 -11.50 5.72
N LEU A 92 -18.22 -11.61 7.06
CA LEU A 92 -19.43 -11.62 7.88
C LEU A 92 -20.08 -10.23 7.98
N ARG A 93 -19.27 -9.17 8.17
CA ARG A 93 -19.74 -7.78 8.24
C ARG A 93 -20.30 -7.28 6.90
N TYR A 94 -19.69 -7.69 5.79
CA TYR A 94 -20.02 -7.27 4.44
C TYR A 94 -20.39 -8.50 3.59
N PRO A 95 -21.62 -9.03 3.73
CA PRO A 95 -22.02 -10.24 3.00
C PRO A 95 -22.02 -10.03 1.48
N HIS A 96 -21.62 -11.06 0.73
CA HIS A 96 -21.64 -11.04 -0.73
C HIS A 96 -23.08 -11.02 -1.26
N ALA A 97 -23.50 -9.92 -1.89
CA ALA A 97 -24.82 -9.79 -2.47
C ALA A 97 -24.84 -10.20 -3.97
N PRO A 98 -25.90 -10.88 -4.45
CA PRO A 98 -26.02 -11.30 -5.86
C PRO A 98 -25.94 -10.13 -6.87
N ALA A 99 -25.63 -10.50 -8.12
CA ALA A 99 -25.01 -9.70 -9.19
C ALA A 99 -25.71 -8.43 -9.71
N ALA A 100 -26.78 -7.93 -9.09
CA ALA A 100 -27.36 -6.66 -9.51
C ALA A 100 -26.48 -5.50 -8.99
N GLU A 101 -25.88 -4.73 -9.89
CA GLU A 101 -25.26 -3.44 -9.54
C GLU A 101 -26.34 -2.55 -8.91
N PRO A 102 -26.17 -2.05 -7.68
CA PRO A 102 -27.18 -1.23 -7.01
C PRO A 102 -27.52 0.07 -7.77
N GLY A 103 -26.64 0.49 -8.68
CA GLY A 103 -26.78 1.75 -9.41
C GLY A 103 -26.58 2.99 -8.52
N ASP A 104 -26.03 2.82 -7.32
CA ASP A 104 -25.86 3.88 -6.32
C ASP A 104 -24.66 4.81 -6.59
N GLY A 105 -23.82 4.47 -7.56
CA GLY A 105 -22.64 5.26 -7.97
C GLY A 105 -21.43 5.14 -7.03
N THR A 106 -21.49 4.26 -6.03
CA THR A 106 -20.39 4.01 -5.08
C THR A 106 -19.42 2.95 -5.59
N ARG A 107 -18.23 2.88 -4.98
CA ARG A 107 -17.22 1.84 -5.20
C ARG A 107 -17.26 0.75 -4.14
N ASP A 108 -18.23 0.78 -3.24
CA ASP A 108 -18.33 -0.13 -2.09
C ASP A 108 -18.32 -1.60 -2.55
N ARG A 109 -19.09 -1.91 -3.61
CA ARG A 109 -19.17 -3.27 -4.16
C ARG A 109 -17.82 -3.79 -4.66
N GLN A 110 -16.95 -2.93 -5.19
CA GLN A 110 -15.60 -3.32 -5.61
C GLN A 110 -14.73 -3.72 -4.42
N CYS A 111 -14.85 -3.00 -3.30
CA CYS A 111 -14.18 -3.36 -2.05
C CYS A 111 -14.74 -4.65 -1.45
N VAL A 112 -16.07 -4.83 -1.44
CA VAL A 112 -16.69 -6.08 -0.97
C VAL A 112 -16.23 -7.26 -1.83
N GLU A 113 -16.20 -7.12 -3.15
CA GLU A 113 -15.69 -8.17 -4.03
C GLU A 113 -14.20 -8.47 -3.73
N ALA A 114 -13.36 -7.46 -3.49
CA ALA A 114 -11.97 -7.66 -3.12
C ALA A 114 -11.77 -8.36 -1.75
N ILE A 115 -12.69 -8.15 -0.78
CA ILE A 115 -12.70 -8.84 0.52
C ILE A 115 -13.08 -10.32 0.36
N HIS A 116 -14.05 -10.63 -0.50
CA HIS A 116 -14.54 -12.01 -0.73
C HIS A 116 -13.64 -12.79 -1.70
N ARG A 117 -13.10 -12.12 -2.70
CA ARG A 117 -12.27 -12.68 -3.76
C ARG A 117 -11.02 -11.81 -3.93
N PRO A 118 -10.08 -11.87 -2.98
CA PRO A 118 -8.79 -11.23 -3.17
C PRO A 118 -8.18 -11.71 -4.50
N GLY A 119 -7.58 -10.78 -5.24
CA GLY A 119 -6.91 -11.09 -6.49
C GLY A 119 -5.83 -12.17 -6.30
N PRO A 120 -5.39 -12.82 -7.39
CA PRO A 120 -4.35 -13.84 -7.31
C PRO A 120 -3.08 -13.27 -6.65
N PRO A 121 -2.29 -14.11 -5.96
CA PRO A 121 -1.01 -13.67 -5.40
C PRO A 121 -0.09 -13.16 -6.52
N GLU A 122 0.84 -12.27 -6.17
CA GLU A 122 1.86 -11.80 -7.12
C GLU A 122 2.70 -12.98 -7.63
N PRO A 123 3.35 -12.84 -8.80
CA PRO A 123 4.23 -13.88 -9.31
C PRO A 123 5.29 -14.29 -8.28
N LYS A 124 5.48 -15.61 -8.11
CA LYS A 124 6.50 -16.19 -7.22
C LYS A 124 7.88 -15.54 -7.38
N ALA A 125 8.30 -15.29 -8.62
CA ALA A 125 9.58 -14.66 -8.93
C ALA A 125 9.73 -13.23 -8.37
N LEU A 126 8.63 -12.49 -8.20
CA LEU A 126 8.65 -11.18 -7.56
C LEU A 126 8.91 -11.32 -6.06
N TYR A 127 8.12 -12.15 -5.37
CA TYR A 127 8.25 -12.34 -3.92
C TYR A 127 9.57 -12.98 -3.49
N GLU A 128 10.15 -13.87 -4.30
CA GLU A 128 11.46 -14.49 -4.01
C GLU A 128 12.57 -13.46 -3.85
N ARG A 129 12.49 -12.32 -4.56
CA ARG A 129 13.50 -11.26 -4.52
C ARG A 129 13.06 -10.03 -3.74
N TYR A 130 11.77 -9.74 -3.75
CA TYR A 130 11.18 -8.55 -3.14
C TYR A 130 9.99 -8.97 -2.27
N PRO A 131 10.19 -9.72 -1.18
CA PRO A 131 9.10 -10.31 -0.40
C PRO A 131 8.23 -9.28 0.30
N ALA A 132 8.78 -8.12 0.67
CA ALA A 132 8.01 -7.07 1.33
C ALA A 132 7.19 -6.24 0.34
N HIS A 133 6.07 -5.70 0.79
CA HIS A 133 5.34 -4.62 0.11
C HIS A 133 4.83 -3.57 1.09
N LEU A 134 4.47 -2.39 0.58
CA LEU A 134 4.04 -1.25 1.40
C LEU A 134 2.91 -0.42 0.78
N HIS A 135 2.30 0.40 1.63
CA HIS A 135 1.52 1.58 1.23
C HIS A 135 2.00 2.80 2.03
N ILE A 136 2.04 3.96 1.36
CA ILE A 136 2.35 5.25 1.98
C ILE A 136 1.37 6.30 1.48
N ASP A 137 0.74 6.99 2.42
CA ASP A 137 -0.27 8.00 2.13
C ASP A 137 -0.07 9.21 3.02
N ILE A 138 -0.19 10.40 2.44
CA ILE A 138 0.00 11.67 3.13
C ILE A 138 -1.04 12.65 2.63
N LEU A 139 -1.80 13.24 3.55
CA LEU A 139 -2.76 14.29 3.24
C LEU A 139 -2.06 15.50 2.59
N PRO A 140 -2.74 16.30 1.76
CA PRO A 140 -2.14 17.44 1.06
C PRO A 140 -1.35 18.39 1.97
N ARG A 141 -1.80 18.59 3.21
CA ARG A 141 -1.15 19.44 4.22
C ARG A 141 0.23 18.97 4.69
N GLY A 142 0.62 17.71 4.42
CA GLY A 142 1.92 17.12 4.75
C GLY A 142 2.81 16.85 3.56
N GLN A 143 2.34 17.11 2.33
CA GLN A 143 3.09 16.87 1.10
C GLN A 143 4.11 17.99 0.85
N GLY A 144 5.11 17.73 0.00
CA GLY A 144 6.11 18.74 -0.40
C GLY A 144 7.14 19.13 0.67
N ALA A 145 7.00 18.66 1.91
CA ALA A 145 7.87 19.03 3.04
C ALA A 145 8.85 17.91 3.46
N GLY A 146 9.17 16.97 2.56
CA GLY A 146 10.07 15.84 2.84
C GLY A 146 9.49 14.74 3.76
N LEU A 147 8.22 14.85 4.16
CA LEU A 147 7.58 13.91 5.09
C LEU A 147 7.53 12.47 4.55
N GLY A 148 7.26 12.29 3.25
CA GLY A 148 7.26 10.96 2.64
C GLY A 148 8.62 10.29 2.68
N ARG A 149 9.70 11.06 2.56
CA ARG A 149 11.06 10.53 2.74
C ARG A 149 11.29 10.10 4.19
N ARG A 150 10.91 10.91 5.17
CA ARG A 150 11.06 10.56 6.59
C ARG A 150 10.31 9.28 6.97
N LEU A 151 9.08 9.11 6.49
CA LEU A 151 8.30 7.87 6.69
C LEU A 151 8.97 6.67 6.04
N MET A 152 9.37 6.79 4.77
CA MET A 152 10.08 5.73 4.06
C MET A 152 11.41 5.37 4.73
N ASP A 153 12.20 6.34 5.19
CA ASP A 153 13.47 6.08 5.85
C ASP A 153 13.28 5.28 7.15
N ALA A 154 12.22 5.57 7.93
CA ALA A 154 11.86 4.78 9.11
C ALA A 154 11.48 3.34 8.75
N LEU A 155 10.62 3.15 7.75
CA LEU A 155 10.23 1.82 7.28
C LEU A 155 11.42 1.02 6.73
N LEU A 156 12.23 1.64 5.86
CA LEU A 156 13.36 0.97 5.22
C LEU A 156 14.44 0.58 6.23
N THR A 157 14.61 1.36 7.31
CA THR A 157 15.46 0.97 8.45
C THR A 157 14.90 -0.30 9.11
N ALA A 158 13.61 -0.32 9.47
CA ALA A 158 12.99 -1.47 10.12
C ALA A 158 13.02 -2.75 9.27
N LEU A 159 12.80 -2.64 7.95
CA LEU A 159 12.91 -3.77 7.03
C LEU A 159 14.34 -4.31 6.94
N ARG A 160 15.35 -3.43 6.90
CA ARG A 160 16.77 -3.83 6.86
C ARG A 160 17.22 -4.49 8.15
N GLU A 161 16.79 -3.98 9.30
CA GLU A 161 17.09 -4.58 10.61
C GLU A 161 16.53 -6.00 10.73
N ARG A 162 15.42 -6.28 10.04
CA ARG A 162 14.81 -7.62 9.94
C ARG A 162 15.43 -8.50 8.85
N GLY A 163 16.44 -8.02 8.13
CA GLY A 163 17.10 -8.77 7.06
C GLY A 163 16.25 -8.99 5.82
N VAL A 164 15.20 -8.18 5.60
CA VAL A 164 14.35 -8.30 4.41
C VAL A 164 15.17 -7.95 3.16
N PRO A 165 15.24 -8.82 2.14
CA PRO A 165 16.15 -8.64 1.01
C PRO A 165 15.67 -7.61 -0.01
N GLY A 166 14.36 -7.35 -0.08
CA GLY A 166 13.79 -6.48 -1.09
C GLY A 166 12.34 -6.14 -0.82
N LEU A 167 11.86 -5.12 -1.51
CA LEU A 167 10.55 -4.50 -1.32
C LEU A 167 9.95 -4.15 -2.68
N HIS A 168 8.65 -4.36 -2.86
CA HIS A 168 7.91 -3.96 -4.06
C HIS A 168 6.66 -3.15 -3.73
N LEU A 169 6.10 -2.50 -4.75
CA LEU A 169 4.82 -1.80 -4.67
C LEU A 169 4.22 -1.59 -6.07
N GLY A 170 2.90 -1.39 -6.11
CA GLY A 170 2.18 -0.97 -7.31
C GLY A 170 1.94 0.55 -7.32
N VAL A 171 2.15 1.20 -8.46
CA VAL A 171 1.82 2.62 -8.68
C VAL A 171 0.84 2.73 -9.83
N GLY A 172 -0.35 3.27 -9.60
CA GLY A 172 -1.34 3.48 -10.65
C GLY A 172 -0.86 4.48 -11.73
N ALA A 173 -1.19 4.21 -12.99
CA ALA A 173 -0.83 5.06 -14.13
C ALA A 173 -1.35 6.51 -13.99
N GLY A 174 -2.46 6.69 -13.27
CA GLY A 174 -3.04 8.00 -12.94
C GLY A 174 -2.27 8.80 -11.88
N ASN A 175 -1.16 8.30 -11.34
CA ASN A 175 -0.37 8.97 -10.29
C ASN A 175 1.12 9.14 -10.67
N PRO A 176 1.45 10.01 -11.65
CA PRO A 176 2.83 10.26 -12.05
C PRO A 176 3.67 10.88 -10.94
N GLY A 177 3.05 11.59 -9.99
CA GLY A 177 3.71 12.17 -8.83
C GLY A 177 4.30 11.10 -7.90
N ALA A 178 3.52 10.04 -7.61
CA ALA A 178 4.00 8.90 -6.83
C ALA A 178 5.09 8.12 -7.56
N HIS A 179 4.94 7.90 -8.87
CA HIS A 179 5.97 7.22 -9.68
C HIS A 179 7.32 7.94 -9.58
N ALA A 180 7.33 9.25 -9.80
CA ALA A 180 8.53 10.07 -9.67
C ALA A 180 9.07 10.12 -8.23
N PHE A 181 8.20 10.04 -7.22
CA PHE A 181 8.60 9.94 -5.82
C PHE A 181 9.39 8.66 -5.54
N TYR A 182 8.92 7.50 -5.98
CA TYR A 182 9.61 6.22 -5.77
C TYR A 182 10.93 6.12 -6.54
N LEU A 183 11.00 6.65 -7.77
CA LEU A 183 12.28 6.74 -8.49
C LEU A 183 13.33 7.55 -7.70
N ARG A 184 12.94 8.68 -7.11
CA ARG A 184 13.85 9.50 -6.27
C ARG A 184 14.25 8.82 -4.96
N LEU A 185 13.49 7.82 -4.50
CA LEU A 185 13.86 7.00 -3.35
C LEU A 185 14.80 5.84 -3.71
N GLY A 186 15.00 5.58 -5.00
CA GLY A 186 15.87 4.50 -5.49
C GLY A 186 15.12 3.21 -5.86
N PHE A 187 13.78 3.26 -6.00
CA PHE A 187 13.06 2.18 -6.66
C PHE A 187 13.35 2.17 -8.16
N THR A 188 13.27 0.99 -8.78
CA THR A 188 13.28 0.80 -10.23
C THR A 188 11.96 0.20 -10.70
N GLU A 189 11.61 0.41 -11.96
CA GLU A 189 10.43 -0.20 -12.56
C GLU A 189 10.73 -1.64 -12.97
N ALA A 190 10.05 -2.59 -12.33
CA ALA A 190 10.15 -4.01 -12.64
C ALA A 190 9.16 -4.44 -13.72
N GLU A 191 8.00 -3.80 -13.82
CA GLU A 191 7.01 -4.10 -14.87
C GLU A 191 6.14 -2.87 -15.11
N ARG A 192 5.65 -2.70 -16.34
CA ARG A 192 4.65 -1.69 -16.70
C ARG A 192 3.46 -2.36 -17.38
N GLN A 193 2.26 -2.02 -16.90
CA GLN A 193 0.97 -2.53 -17.36
C GLN A 193 0.03 -1.35 -17.64
N GLU A 194 -1.18 -1.63 -18.14
CA GLU A 194 -2.18 -0.57 -18.42
C GLU A 194 -2.64 0.15 -17.15
N TRP A 195 -2.81 -0.59 -16.04
CA TRP A 195 -3.22 0.01 -14.76
C TRP A 195 -2.12 0.83 -14.11
N GLY A 196 -0.84 0.63 -14.45
CA GLY A 196 0.28 1.23 -13.73
C GLY A 196 1.60 0.47 -13.83
N SER A 197 2.45 0.67 -12.83
CA SER A 197 3.80 0.11 -12.75
C SER A 197 4.01 -0.68 -11.47
N VAL A 198 4.75 -1.78 -11.59
CA VAL A 198 5.34 -2.49 -10.45
C VAL A 198 6.73 -1.93 -10.23
N MET A 199 6.98 -1.43 -9.03
CA MET A 199 8.27 -0.85 -8.66
C MET A 199 8.92 -1.70 -7.57
N VAL A 200 10.25 -1.84 -7.64
CA VAL A 200 11.03 -2.69 -6.73
C VAL A 200 12.25 -1.96 -6.18
N MET A 201 12.68 -2.34 -4.98
CA MET A 201 13.90 -1.88 -4.32
C MET A 201 14.65 -3.08 -3.73
N ASP A 202 15.92 -3.20 -4.09
CA ASP A 202 16.85 -4.15 -3.47
C ASP A 202 17.38 -3.55 -2.17
N LEU A 203 17.12 -4.21 -1.04
CA LEU A 203 17.52 -3.75 0.29
C LEU A 203 18.88 -4.30 0.73
N THR A 204 19.43 -5.27 0.01
CA THR A 204 20.75 -5.86 0.28
C THR A 204 21.90 -4.95 -0.17
N ARG A 205 21.64 -4.07 -1.14
CA ARG A 205 22.62 -3.09 -1.62
C ARG A 205 22.82 -1.96 -0.61
N ARG A 206 24.07 -1.71 -0.23
CA ARG A 206 24.43 -0.51 0.55
C ARG A 206 24.13 0.75 -0.26
N VAL A 207 23.55 1.75 0.40
CA VAL A 207 23.29 3.09 -0.14
C VAL A 207 24.60 3.65 -0.73
N GLY A 208 24.61 3.96 -2.03
CA GLY A 208 25.78 4.50 -2.74
C GLY A 208 26.35 3.64 -3.88
N SER A 209 25.81 2.45 -4.12
CA SER A 209 26.16 1.63 -5.29
C SER A 209 25.25 1.95 -6.49
N ALA A 210 25.84 2.17 -7.67
CA ALA A 210 25.09 2.45 -8.90
C ALA A 210 24.08 1.32 -9.19
N PRO A 211 22.89 1.63 -9.73
CA PRO A 211 21.93 0.60 -10.10
C PRO A 211 22.54 -0.28 -11.20
N GLY A 212 22.86 -1.53 -10.86
CA GLY A 212 23.15 -2.56 -11.87
C GLY A 212 21.93 -2.77 -12.78
N PRO A 213 22.11 -3.30 -14.00
CA PRO A 213 21.01 -3.48 -14.95
C PRO A 213 19.85 -4.23 -14.28
N GLY A 214 18.64 -3.65 -14.40
CA GLY A 214 17.43 -4.26 -13.87
C GLY A 214 17.26 -5.67 -14.44
N PRO A 215 16.69 -6.62 -13.66
CA PRO A 215 16.48 -7.96 -14.18
C PRO A 215 15.60 -7.87 -15.44
N GLY A 216 16.10 -8.40 -16.55
CA GLY A 216 15.35 -8.54 -17.79
C GLY A 216 14.23 -9.55 -17.60
N TRP A 217 13.11 -9.08 -17.06
CA TRP A 217 11.89 -9.85 -16.98
C TRP A 217 11.38 -10.06 -18.42
N ALA A 218 11.41 -11.30 -18.89
CA ALA A 218 10.84 -11.64 -20.17
C ALA A 218 9.33 -11.35 -20.12
N ARG A 219 8.80 -10.68 -21.15
CA ARG A 219 7.35 -10.44 -21.33
C ARG A 219 6.60 -11.77 -21.25
N ARG A 220 6.00 -12.04 -20.09
CA ARG A 220 5.05 -13.13 -19.86
C ARG A 220 3.64 -12.55 -19.82
N PRO A 221 2.59 -13.34 -20.13
CA PRO A 221 1.22 -12.84 -20.09
C PRO A 221 0.93 -12.22 -18.71
N ALA A 222 0.27 -11.05 -18.74
CA ALA A 222 0.11 -10.14 -17.61
C ALA A 222 -0.33 -10.86 -16.33
N ALA A 223 0.57 -10.91 -15.34
CA ALA A 223 0.18 -11.18 -13.98
C ALA A 223 -0.39 -9.88 -13.40
N ARG A 224 -1.62 -9.93 -12.90
CA ARG A 224 -2.29 -8.75 -12.31
C ARG A 224 -1.64 -8.47 -10.96
N VAL A 225 -0.63 -7.60 -10.96
CA VAL A 225 -0.11 -7.04 -9.72
C VAL A 225 -1.14 -6.07 -9.17
N ARG A 226 -1.38 -6.14 -7.86
CA ARG A 226 -2.38 -5.30 -7.20
C ARG A 226 -2.00 -3.83 -7.40
N PRO A 227 -2.84 -3.03 -8.09
CA PRO A 227 -2.66 -1.60 -8.03
C PRO A 227 -2.96 -1.16 -6.58
N ALA A 228 -2.17 -0.23 -6.05
CA ALA A 228 -2.43 0.32 -4.70
C ALA A 228 -3.83 0.97 -4.56
N PHE A 229 -4.47 1.26 -5.69
CA PHE A 229 -5.83 1.77 -5.78
C PHE A 229 -6.53 1.17 -7.01
N PRO A 230 -7.85 0.97 -7.01
CA PRO A 230 -8.57 0.53 -8.21
C PRO A 230 -8.30 1.51 -9.36
N ALA A 231 -7.78 0.98 -10.47
CA ALA A 231 -7.55 1.74 -11.70
C ALA A 231 -8.88 2.18 -12.31
N ARG A 232 -8.90 3.40 -12.86
CA ARG A 232 -10.05 3.99 -13.55
C ARG A 232 -10.35 3.28 -14.85
#